data_AF-A0A5E7FMK0-F1
#
_entry.id   AF-A0A5E7FMK0-F1
#
_cell.length_a   1.000
_cell.length_b   1.000
_cell.length_c   1.000
_cell.angle_alpha   90.00
_cell.angle_beta   90.00
_cell.angle_gamma   90.00
#
_symmetry.space_group_name_H-M   'P 1'
#
loop_
_entity.id
_entity.type
_entity.pdbx_description
1 polymer ?
#
loop_
_entity_poly.entity_id
_entity_poly.type
_entity_poly.pdbx_seq_one_letter_code
_entity_poly.pdbx_strand_id
1 'polypeptide(L)'
;MKHYAPLLAGLTLGLLEQPLSAAETLVLDELSITDSFVEEHADGPVRGYRATRSATATRTDTDIRDTPQSIDVVSAQVIED
;
A
#
# COMPACT_ATOMS: atom_id res chain seq x y z
N MET A 1 -24.69 -71.60 -5.05
CA MET A 1 -23.44 -71.32 -4.30
C MET A 1 -22.51 -70.58 -5.24
N LYS A 2 -22.11 -69.35 -4.88
CA LYS A 2 -20.83 -68.64 -5.12
C LYS A 2 -20.23 -68.76 -6.56
N HIS A 3 -19.88 -67.70 -7.27
CA HIS A 3 -18.75 -66.82 -6.96
C HIS A 3 -18.83 -65.48 -7.74
N TYR A 4 -18.28 -64.47 -7.09
CA TYR A 4 -18.37 -63.05 -7.36
C TYR A 4 -17.43 -62.56 -8.47
N ALA A 5 -17.86 -61.51 -9.15
CA ALA A 5 -17.08 -60.69 -10.07
C ALA A 5 -15.79 -60.12 -9.44
N PRO A 6 -14.80 -59.73 -10.26
CA PRO A 6 -13.90 -58.66 -9.88
C PRO A 6 -13.82 -57.57 -10.97
N LEU A 7 -14.90 -56.79 -11.13
CA LEU A 7 -14.86 -55.45 -11.76
C LEU A 7 -14.39 -54.42 -10.71
N LEU A 8 -13.31 -54.72 -10.00
CA LEU A 8 -12.84 -53.91 -8.86
C LEU A 8 -11.30 -53.80 -8.79
N ALA A 9 -10.56 -54.47 -9.67
CA ALA A 9 -9.10 -54.38 -9.73
C ALA A 9 -8.58 -53.17 -10.53
N GLY A 10 -9.41 -52.55 -11.37
CA GLY A 10 -9.00 -51.38 -12.16
C GLY A 10 -9.02 -50.06 -11.38
N LEU A 11 -9.89 -49.94 -10.37
CA LEU A 11 -10.11 -48.68 -9.65
C LEU A 11 -9.06 -48.41 -8.56
N THR A 12 -8.41 -49.45 -8.02
CA THR A 12 -7.43 -49.30 -6.95
C THR A 12 -6.03 -48.91 -7.45
N LEU A 13 -5.72 -49.10 -8.75
CA LEU A 13 -4.41 -48.72 -9.31
C LEU A 13 -4.36 -47.25 -9.76
N GLY A 14 -5.48 -46.67 -10.17
CA GLY A 14 -5.55 -45.25 -10.58
C GLY A 14 -5.64 -44.24 -9.43
N LEU A 15 -5.92 -44.70 -8.21
CA LEU A 15 -6.08 -43.80 -7.04
C LEU A 15 -4.76 -43.45 -6.35
N LEU A 16 -3.64 -44.12 -6.68
CA LEU A 16 -2.31 -43.80 -6.15
C LEU A 16 -1.50 -42.84 -7.04
N GLU A 17 -1.96 -42.52 -8.25
CA GLU A 17 -1.28 -41.63 -9.20
C GLU A 17 -1.89 -40.21 -9.25
N GLN A 18 -2.56 -39.77 -8.20
CA GLN A 18 -2.93 -38.36 -8.11
C GLN A 18 -1.67 -37.57 -7.74
N PRO A 19 -1.13 -36.71 -8.62
CA PRO A 19 -0.17 -35.72 -8.15
C PRO A 19 -0.90 -34.90 -7.09
N LEU A 20 -0.43 -34.98 -5.85
CA LEU A 20 -0.79 -34.03 -4.81
C LEU A 20 -0.23 -32.69 -5.32
N SER A 21 -1.03 -31.96 -6.09
CA SER A 21 -0.69 -30.63 -6.57
C SER A 21 -0.63 -29.71 -5.36
N ALA A 22 0.52 -29.71 -4.69
CA ALA A 22 0.88 -28.70 -3.72
C ALA A 22 0.79 -27.36 -4.47
N ALA A 23 0.00 -26.42 -3.97
CA ALA A 23 -0.02 -25.08 -4.51
C ALA A 23 1.41 -24.54 -4.43
N GLU A 24 2.03 -24.33 -5.58
CA GLU A 24 3.39 -23.80 -5.67
C GLU A 24 3.41 -22.39 -5.05
N THR A 25 4.43 -22.12 -4.24
CA THR A 25 4.51 -20.86 -3.49
C THR A 25 4.69 -19.70 -4.47
N LEU A 26 3.66 -18.89 -4.66
CA LEU A 26 3.70 -17.69 -5.50
C LEU A 26 4.53 -16.62 -4.78
N VAL A 27 5.75 -16.38 -5.25
CA VAL A 27 6.60 -15.27 -4.79
C VAL A 27 6.33 -14.08 -5.69
N LEU A 28 5.89 -12.95 -5.09
CA LEU A 28 5.73 -11.69 -5.80
C LEU A 28 7.06 -10.95 -5.86
N ASP A 29 7.33 -10.34 -7.00
CA ASP A 29 8.46 -9.44 -7.18
C ASP A 29 8.27 -8.13 -6.40
N GLU A 30 9.38 -7.48 -6.07
CA GLU A 30 9.39 -6.17 -5.43
C GLU A 30 8.76 -5.11 -6.35
N LEU A 31 7.78 -4.36 -5.81
CA LEU A 31 7.17 -3.21 -6.48
C LEU A 31 7.65 -1.92 -5.82
N SER A 32 8.46 -1.13 -6.54
CA SER A 32 8.87 0.20 -6.11
C SER A 32 7.84 1.26 -6.54
N ILE A 33 7.28 1.98 -5.57
CA ILE A 33 6.39 3.12 -5.80
C ILE A 33 7.17 4.37 -5.43
N THR A 34 7.52 5.18 -6.44
CA THR A 34 8.13 6.49 -6.23
C THR A 34 7.10 7.57 -6.49
N ASP A 35 6.81 8.38 -5.48
CA ASP A 35 6.05 9.61 -5.67
C ASP A 35 7.02 10.76 -5.99
N SER A 36 6.72 11.54 -7.04
CA SER A 36 7.52 12.72 -7.42
C SER A 36 7.10 13.97 -6.65
N PHE A 37 5.95 13.92 -5.97
CA PHE A 37 5.38 15.01 -5.20
C PHE A 37 5.75 14.84 -3.73
N VAL A 38 6.77 15.57 -3.29
CA VAL A 38 7.12 15.66 -1.87
C VAL A 38 6.02 16.43 -1.16
N GLU A 39 5.17 15.75 -0.37
CA GLU A 39 4.11 16.41 0.38
C GLU A 39 4.68 17.58 1.22
N GLU A 40 3.95 18.71 1.26
CA GLU A 40 4.38 19.84 2.07
C GLU A 40 4.31 19.47 3.55
N HIS A 41 5.38 19.74 4.28
CA HIS A 41 5.44 19.63 5.73
C HIS A 41 5.51 21.01 6.35
N ALA A 42 4.91 21.17 7.54
CA ALA A 42 4.90 22.43 8.28
C ALA A 42 6.27 23.09 8.52
N ASP A 43 7.35 22.31 8.65
CA ASP A 43 8.71 22.79 8.88
C ASP A 43 9.59 22.73 7.61
N GLY A 44 8.99 22.35 6.47
CA GLY A 44 9.67 22.22 5.18
C GLY A 44 9.56 23.48 4.32
N PRO A 45 10.24 23.50 3.16
CA PRO A 45 10.12 24.59 2.21
C PRO A 45 8.72 24.61 1.57
N VAL A 46 8.13 25.79 1.50
CA VAL A 46 6.88 26.04 0.76
C VAL A 46 7.20 26.18 -0.72
N ARG A 47 6.46 25.47 -1.58
CA ARG A 47 6.58 25.58 -3.04
C ARG A 47 5.58 26.61 -3.56
N GLY A 48 6.07 27.76 -4.03
CA GLY A 48 5.22 28.85 -4.51
C GLY A 48 4.85 29.84 -3.40
N TYR A 49 3.74 30.57 -3.60
CA TYR A 49 3.29 31.67 -2.73
C TYR A 49 2.27 31.25 -1.67
N ARG A 50 1.84 29.99 -1.69
CA ARG A 50 0.76 29.48 -0.82
C ARG A 50 1.25 28.27 -0.04
N ALA A 51 1.40 28.45 1.26
CA ALA A 51 1.52 27.35 2.20
C ALA A 51 0.17 26.65 2.40
N THR A 52 0.20 25.36 2.68
CA THR A 52 -0.95 24.50 3.00
C THR A 52 -0.88 23.90 4.40
N ARG A 53 0.31 23.80 5.01
CA ARG A 53 0.50 23.31 6.38
C ARG A 53 1.28 24.27 7.27
N SER A 54 1.06 24.21 8.58
CA SER A 54 1.81 24.96 9.58
C SER A 54 1.82 24.24 10.93
N ALA A 55 2.92 24.39 11.67
CA ALA A 55 3.07 23.91 13.04
C ALA A 55 3.04 25.04 14.07
N THR A 56 3.04 26.31 13.66
CA THR A 56 3.16 27.44 14.57
C THR A 56 1.97 27.54 15.54
N ALA A 57 0.75 27.26 15.05
CA ALA A 57 -0.47 27.39 15.83
C ALA A 57 -0.77 26.19 16.74
N THR A 58 -0.36 24.99 16.32
CA THR A 58 -0.76 23.72 16.94
C THR A 58 0.41 22.92 17.50
N ARG A 59 1.65 23.31 17.18
CA ARG A 59 2.89 22.57 17.45
C ARG A 59 2.93 21.17 16.81
N THR A 60 2.12 20.96 15.78
CA THR A 60 2.05 19.71 15.02
C THR A 60 1.91 20.03 13.55
N ASP A 61 2.35 19.13 12.68
CA ASP A 61 2.13 19.29 11.24
C ASP A 61 0.63 19.24 10.91
N THR A 62 0.03 20.41 10.67
CA THR A 62 -1.43 20.60 10.57
C THR A 62 -1.77 21.33 9.28
N ASP A 63 -2.79 20.89 8.54
CA ASP A 63 -3.32 21.66 7.40
C ASP A 63 -3.88 22.99 7.92
N ILE A 64 -3.58 24.08 7.24
CA ILE A 64 -4.03 25.43 7.62
C ILE A 64 -5.56 25.47 7.72
N ARG A 65 -6.28 24.69 6.91
CA ARG A 65 -7.76 24.62 6.98
C ARG A 65 -8.29 24.03 8.29
N ASP A 66 -7.47 23.23 8.97
CA ASP A 66 -7.81 22.54 10.22
C ASP A 66 -7.26 23.28 11.44
N THR A 67 -6.57 24.41 11.24
CA THR A 67 -6.08 25.25 12.33
C THR A 67 -7.24 26.03 12.97
N PRO A 68 -7.42 26.00 14.30
CA PRO A 68 -8.60 26.57 14.97
C PRO A 68 -8.61 28.10 15.07
N GLN A 69 -7.65 28.77 14.43
CA GLN A 69 -7.49 30.23 14.46
C GLN A 69 -7.01 30.72 13.10
N SER A 70 -7.24 32.01 12.83
CA SER A 70 -6.71 32.65 11.63
C SER A 70 -5.19 32.82 11.75
N ILE A 71 -4.48 32.37 10.73
CA ILE A 71 -3.03 32.52 10.59
C ILE A 71 -2.69 32.92 9.16
N ASP A 72 -1.62 33.68 9.01
CA ASP A 72 -1.02 34.01 7.71
C ASP A 72 0.40 33.44 7.66
N VAL A 73 0.76 32.82 6.54
CA VAL A 73 2.10 32.27 6.29
C VAL A 73 2.71 32.97 5.09
N VAL A 74 3.87 33.59 5.28
CA VAL A 74 4.62 34.27 4.22
C VAL A 74 5.72 33.32 3.73
N SER A 75 5.61 32.83 2.50
CA SER A 75 6.59 31.93 1.88
C SER A 75 7.91 32.65 1.54
N ALA A 76 9.00 31.90 1.43
CA ALA A 76 10.30 32.46 1.02
C ALA A 76 10.23 33.17 -0.35
N GLN A 77 9.52 32.58 -1.32
CA GLN A 77 9.35 33.18 -2.64
C GLN A 77 8.66 34.54 -2.61
N VAL A 78 7.67 34.73 -1.72
CA VAL A 78 7.00 36.04 -1.53
C VAL A 78 7.98 37.12 -1.05
N ILE A 79 9.03 36.74 -0.31
CA ILE A 79 10.02 37.67 0.23
C ILE A 79 11.12 37.98 -0.80
N GLU A 80 11.46 37.01 -1.63
CA GLU A 80 12.55 37.10 -2.60
C GLU A 80 12.18 37.85 -3.89
N ASP A 81 10.89 37.89 -4.25
CA ASP A 81 10.36 38.63 -5.42
C ASP A 81 10.06 40.11 -5.13
#